data_AF-A0A7C9ND66-F1
#
_entry.id   AF-A0A7C9ND66-F1
#
_cell.length_a   1.000
_cell.length_b   1.000
_cell.length_c   1.000
_cell.angle_alpha   90.00
_cell.angle_beta   90.00
_cell.angle_gamma   90.00
#
_symmetry.space_group_name_H-M   'P 1'
#
loop_
_entity.id
_entity.type
_entity.pdbx_description
1 polymer ?
#
loop_
_entity_poly.entity_id
_entity_poly.type
_entity_poly.pdbx_seq_one_letter_code
_entity_poly.pdbx_strand_id
1 'polypeptide(L)'
;MQAEPLVSHQGLARDLQKHTLVGRFRAIVGHRGGSLSIGVLHAGEKCRKTAAGSTRKQPLTETTDIPRLLDALDPSRPVLLAGPTASGKSALAFALAERTGGPIVNADALQVFSDWRVLTARPGPEDEARHHHALYGHVPGKEPYSVGQWLRDLAPFLDGPPPVIVGGTGLYFTALTEGLADIPETPQPVRAEAMQRIAADGADTLLEEIDAETAARIDRQNPMRIQRAWEVLQTTGRGLATWQDETGPPLLPLDRAEAILLDAPKDWLTPRIEARFAQMIRTGALDEARANADTFDPNQPSAKAIGAAELVAHIRGQMSLEEAAQRATLLTRQYAKRQRSWFRARMGGWRHIRAADVSA
;
A
#
# COMPACT_ATOMS: atom_id res chain seq x y z
N MET A 1 -34.09 -15.52 -14.28
CA MET A 1 -32.76 -15.54 -14.91
C MET A 1 -31.78 -15.11 -13.82
N GLN A 2 -31.10 -16.08 -13.19
CA GLN A 2 -30.30 -15.84 -11.99
C GLN A 2 -29.04 -15.06 -12.40
N ALA A 3 -28.83 -13.89 -11.79
CA ALA A 3 -27.65 -13.07 -12.01
C ALA A 3 -26.42 -13.81 -11.45
N GLU A 4 -25.49 -14.18 -12.34
CA GLU A 4 -24.16 -14.61 -11.91
C GLU A 4 -23.50 -13.50 -11.08
N PRO A 5 -22.76 -13.84 -10.01
CA PRO A 5 -22.07 -12.84 -9.22
C PRO A 5 -20.96 -12.18 -10.05
N LEU A 6 -21.23 -10.95 -10.51
CA LEU A 6 -20.22 -10.05 -11.08
C LEU A 6 -19.09 -9.86 -10.05
N VAL A 7 -17.94 -10.44 -10.38
CA VAL A 7 -16.60 -10.21 -9.82
C VAL A 7 -16.54 -10.05 -8.29
N SER A 8 -16.03 -11.08 -7.61
CA SER A 8 -15.57 -10.94 -6.23
C SER A 8 -14.39 -9.95 -6.15
N HIS A 9 -14.67 -8.66 -5.90
CA HIS A 9 -13.69 -7.60 -5.64
C HIS A 9 -12.86 -7.80 -4.35
N GLN A 10 -12.97 -8.96 -3.69
CA GLN A 10 -12.06 -9.38 -2.64
C GLN A 10 -10.60 -9.53 -3.14
N GLY A 11 -10.37 -9.46 -4.47
CA GLY A 11 -9.08 -9.67 -5.16
C GLY A 11 -8.01 -8.58 -5.03
N LEU A 12 -8.38 -7.35 -4.65
CA LEU A 12 -7.48 -6.19 -4.72
C LEU A 12 -6.26 -6.28 -3.77
N ALA A 13 -6.35 -7.09 -2.71
CA ALA A 13 -5.22 -7.48 -1.88
C ALA A 13 -4.88 -8.97 -1.97
N ARG A 14 -5.68 -9.79 -2.67
CA ARG A 14 -5.39 -11.23 -2.85
C ARG A 14 -4.25 -11.46 -3.84
N ASP A 15 -4.12 -10.61 -4.86
CA ASP A 15 -3.09 -10.76 -5.89
C ASP A 15 -1.89 -9.81 -5.74
N LEU A 16 -2.05 -8.67 -5.06
CA LEU A 16 -0.92 -7.78 -4.75
C LEU A 16 -0.01 -8.35 -3.65
N GLN A 17 -0.39 -9.47 -3.02
CA GLN A 17 0.35 -10.15 -1.96
C GLN A 17 1.18 -11.35 -2.44
N LYS A 18 1.48 -11.47 -3.74
CA LYS A 18 2.40 -12.50 -4.27
C LYS A 18 3.83 -12.42 -3.70
N HIS A 19 4.15 -11.35 -2.96
CA HIS A 19 5.35 -11.25 -2.15
C HIS A 19 4.97 -11.00 -0.69
N THR A 20 5.27 -11.97 0.18
CA THR A 20 5.04 -11.85 1.62
C THR A 20 6.28 -11.22 2.27
N LEU A 21 6.10 -10.12 2.99
CA LEU A 21 7.09 -9.56 3.92
C LEU A 21 6.53 -9.69 5.35
N VAL A 22 7.07 -10.63 6.13
CA VAL A 22 6.81 -10.76 7.57
C VAL A 22 7.92 -10.00 8.30
N GLY A 23 7.59 -8.89 8.96
CA GLY A 23 8.56 -8.07 9.67
C GLY A 23 9.04 -8.74 10.96
N ARG A 24 10.35 -8.66 11.23
CA ARG A 24 10.95 -9.11 12.50
C ARG A 24 10.58 -8.17 13.64
N PHE A 25 10.08 -8.72 14.75
CA PHE A 25 10.16 -8.07 16.05
C PHE A 25 11.49 -8.45 16.71
N ARG A 26 12.37 -7.47 16.96
CA ARG A 26 13.51 -7.65 17.86
C ARG A 26 13.17 -6.98 19.19
N ALA A 27 12.74 -7.75 20.17
CA ALA A 27 12.67 -7.30 21.56
C ALA A 27 14.11 -7.09 22.05
N ILE A 28 14.50 -5.83 22.26
CA ILE A 28 15.76 -5.51 22.94
C ILE A 28 15.52 -5.76 24.43
N VAL A 29 15.79 -6.98 24.89
CA VAL A 29 15.90 -7.28 26.32
C VAL A 29 17.30 -6.87 26.74
N GLY A 30 17.41 -5.65 27.27
CA GLY A 30 18.62 -5.18 27.93
C GLY A 30 18.82 -5.91 29.25
N HIS A 31 19.63 -6.96 29.25
CA HIS A 31 20.18 -7.53 30.47
C HIS A 31 21.20 -6.55 31.06
N ARG A 32 20.83 -5.88 32.16
CA ARG A 32 21.80 -5.38 33.13
C ARG A 32 21.57 -6.11 34.43
N GLY A 33 22.59 -6.89 34.81
CA GLY A 33 22.67 -7.52 36.12
C GLY A 33 22.60 -6.46 37.23
N GLY A 34 21.83 -6.80 38.26
CA GLY A 34 21.66 -5.99 39.45
C GLY A 34 20.70 -6.71 40.39
N SER A 35 21.27 -7.21 41.49
CA SER A 35 20.66 -7.98 42.59
C SER A 35 19.17 -7.75 42.85
N LEU A 36 18.42 -8.86 42.98
CA LEU A 36 17.18 -8.91 43.74
C LEU A 36 17.46 -8.49 45.19
N SER A 37 16.75 -7.48 45.68
CA SER A 37 16.50 -7.31 47.10
C SER A 37 14.99 -7.07 47.30
N ILE A 38 14.39 -7.95 48.09
CA ILE A 38 12.99 -7.91 48.50
C ILE A 38 12.90 -6.94 49.67
N GLY A 39 12.11 -5.87 49.53
CA GLY A 39 11.84 -4.91 50.59
C GLY A 39 10.35 -4.58 50.64
N VAL A 40 9.66 -5.11 51.65
CA VAL A 40 8.29 -4.76 52.01
C VAL A 40 8.33 -3.46 52.81
N LEU A 41 7.63 -2.40 52.37
CA LEU A 41 7.32 -1.25 53.23
C LEU A 41 5.91 -0.71 52.97
N HIS A 42 5.24 -0.44 54.09
CA HIS A 42 3.84 -0.04 54.26
C HIS A 42 3.54 1.41 53.82
N ALA A 43 2.24 1.66 53.66
CA ALA A 43 1.62 2.94 53.32
C ALA A 43 1.87 4.05 54.35
N GLY A 44 1.95 5.30 53.85
CA GLY A 44 1.71 6.50 54.65
C GLY A 44 2.71 7.63 54.38
N GLU A 45 2.22 8.68 53.73
CA GLU A 45 2.48 10.12 54.00
C GLU A 45 2.76 10.96 52.75
N LYS A 46 2.04 12.09 52.71
CA LYS A 46 2.12 13.14 51.69
C LYS A 46 3.35 14.01 51.98
N CYS A 47 4.21 14.21 50.98
CA CYS A 47 5.22 15.26 51.02
C CYS A 47 5.15 16.14 49.75
N ARG A 48 5.18 17.46 49.96
CA ARG A 48 5.09 18.53 48.95
C ARG A 48 6.49 18.98 48.52
N LYS A 49 6.60 19.31 47.22
CA LYS A 49 7.67 20.05 46.49
C LYS A 49 8.98 19.25 46.35
N THR A 50 9.64 19.23 45.19
CA THR A 50 10.18 20.39 44.45
C THR A 50 10.33 20.11 42.95
N ALA A 51 10.24 21.17 42.16
CA ALA A 51 10.50 21.20 40.73
C ALA A 51 11.96 20.84 40.41
N ALA A 52 12.16 19.93 39.45
CA ALA A 52 13.39 19.77 38.69
C ALA A 52 13.01 19.18 37.31
N GLY A 53 13.64 19.73 36.27
CA GLY A 53 13.19 19.65 34.88
C GLY A 53 13.02 18.24 34.32
N SER A 54 11.83 18.00 33.77
CA SER A 54 11.59 17.00 32.75
C SER A 54 11.04 17.75 31.54
N THR A 55 11.86 17.91 30.51
CA THR A 55 11.43 18.31 29.17
C THR A 55 10.50 17.22 28.63
N ARG A 56 9.23 17.27 29.04
CA ARG A 56 8.13 16.66 28.31
C ARG A 56 8.21 17.24 26.90
N LYS A 57 8.60 16.43 25.91
CA LYS A 57 8.28 16.70 24.51
C LYS A 57 6.77 16.88 24.45
N GLN A 58 6.34 18.14 24.27
CA GLN A 58 4.94 18.46 24.04
C GLN A 58 4.49 17.68 22.79
N PRO A 59 3.28 17.09 22.80
CA PRO A 59 2.71 16.58 21.57
C PRO A 59 2.53 17.76 20.61
N LEU A 60 3.06 17.65 19.39
CA LEU A 60 2.86 18.63 18.32
C LEU A 60 1.36 18.68 18.00
N THR A 61 0.63 19.58 18.64
CA THR A 61 -0.76 19.95 18.34
C THR A 61 -0.83 21.29 17.61
N GLU A 62 0.23 21.66 16.89
CA GLU A 62 0.20 22.80 15.97
C GLU A 62 -0.25 22.33 14.60
N THR A 63 -1.24 23.01 14.03
CA THR A 63 -1.68 22.85 12.65
C THR A 63 -0.47 23.01 11.73
N THR A 64 -0.01 21.92 11.12
CA THR A 64 1.10 21.97 10.18
C THR A 64 0.56 22.46 8.84
N ASP A 65 0.62 23.77 8.60
CA ASP A 65 0.40 24.32 7.27
C ASP A 65 1.52 23.84 6.31
N ILE A 66 1.20 23.67 5.03
CA ILE A 66 2.10 23.12 4.00
C ILE A 66 3.48 23.81 4.02
N PRO A 67 3.59 25.16 4.09
CA PRO A 67 4.89 25.82 4.13
C PRO A 67 5.78 25.36 5.31
N ARG A 68 5.21 25.20 6.51
CA ARG A 68 5.96 24.73 7.68
C ARG A 68 6.40 23.29 7.55
N LEU A 69 5.55 22.43 6.98
CA LEU A 69 5.93 21.05 6.68
C LEU A 69 7.14 21.04 5.76
N LEU A 70 7.03 21.79 4.66
CA LEU A 70 8.05 21.88 3.65
C LEU A 70 9.39 22.33 4.26
N ASP A 71 9.41 23.40 5.06
CA ASP A 71 10.62 23.89 5.72
C ASP A 71 11.28 22.91 6.70
N ALA A 72 10.51 21.96 7.25
CA ALA A 72 10.98 20.94 8.19
C ALA A 72 11.48 19.65 7.52
N LEU A 73 11.58 19.60 6.19
CA LEU A 73 12.09 18.46 5.43
C LEU A 73 13.45 18.79 4.84
N ASP A 74 14.35 17.81 4.84
CA ASP A 74 15.62 17.91 4.11
C ASP A 74 15.38 17.76 2.60
N PRO A 75 15.57 18.82 1.79
CA PRO A 75 15.30 18.78 0.35
C PRO A 75 16.29 17.90 -0.43
N SER A 76 17.40 17.48 0.18
CA SER A 76 18.40 16.58 -0.42
C SER A 76 18.04 15.10 -0.32
N ARG A 77 16.96 14.77 0.40
CA ARG A 77 16.53 13.40 0.66
C ARG A 77 15.26 13.05 -0.11
N PRO A 78 15.13 11.81 -0.61
CA PRO A 78 13.89 11.34 -1.20
C PRO A 78 12.73 11.45 -0.20
N VAL A 79 11.55 11.81 -0.67
CA VAL A 79 10.34 11.89 0.15
C VAL A 79 9.47 10.68 -0.12
N LEU A 80 9.07 9.94 0.91
CA LEU A 80 8.07 8.88 0.83
C LEU A 80 6.74 9.42 1.35
N LEU A 81 5.73 9.54 0.48
CA LEU A 81 4.43 10.06 0.85
C LEU A 81 3.34 8.98 0.75
N ALA A 82 3.00 8.40 1.90
CA ALA A 82 1.96 7.40 2.03
C ALA A 82 0.65 7.99 2.54
N GLY A 83 -0.46 7.30 2.30
CA GLY A 83 -1.78 7.70 2.77
C GLY A 83 -2.92 7.11 1.96
N PRO A 84 -4.15 7.08 2.50
CA PRO A 84 -5.27 6.39 1.85
C PRO A 84 -5.71 7.14 0.59
N THR A 85 -6.45 6.49 -0.30
CA THR A 85 -7.09 7.17 -1.43
C THR A 85 -7.94 8.37 -0.95
N ALA A 86 -8.05 9.42 -1.77
CA ALA A 86 -8.75 10.67 -1.47
C ALA A 86 -8.20 11.53 -0.29
N SER A 87 -6.98 11.24 0.20
CA SER A 87 -6.33 12.01 1.29
C SER A 87 -5.57 13.28 0.89
N GLY A 88 -5.55 13.64 -0.39
CA GLY A 88 -4.83 14.84 -0.85
C GLY A 88 -3.34 14.64 -1.18
N LYS A 89 -2.84 13.39 -1.14
CA LYS A 89 -1.43 13.06 -1.44
C LYS A 89 -0.88 13.71 -2.72
N SER A 90 -1.64 13.70 -3.80
CA SER A 90 -1.16 14.22 -5.10
C SER A 90 -0.84 15.72 -5.03
N ALA A 91 -1.68 16.52 -4.38
CA ALA A 91 -1.44 17.95 -4.21
C ALA A 91 -0.20 18.22 -3.34
N LEU A 92 -0.03 17.47 -2.25
CA LEU A 92 1.16 17.59 -1.41
C LEU A 92 2.43 17.10 -2.12
N ALA A 93 2.35 16.00 -2.87
CA ALA A 93 3.48 15.50 -3.66
C ALA A 93 3.95 16.53 -4.69
N PHE A 94 3.01 17.23 -5.31
CA PHE A 94 3.30 18.31 -6.25
C PHE A 94 4.05 19.46 -5.58
N ALA A 95 3.55 19.97 -4.45
CA ALA A 95 4.22 21.03 -3.69
C ALA A 95 5.61 20.60 -3.16
N LEU A 96 5.79 19.33 -2.83
CA LEU A 96 7.09 18.76 -2.45
C LEU A 96 8.06 18.73 -3.64
N ALA A 97 7.59 18.27 -4.80
CA ALA A 97 8.41 18.17 -6.00
C ALA A 97 8.84 19.53 -6.56
N GLU A 98 7.98 20.56 -6.44
CA GLU A 98 8.35 21.96 -6.74
C GLU A 98 9.56 22.43 -5.91
N ARG A 99 9.72 21.91 -4.69
CA ARG A 99 10.85 22.26 -3.81
C ARG A 99 12.09 21.40 -3.99
N THR A 100 11.94 20.09 -4.21
CA THR A 100 13.10 19.21 -4.40
C THR A 100 13.65 19.28 -5.82
N GLY A 101 12.84 19.72 -6.80
CA GLY A 101 13.16 19.66 -8.22
C GLY A 101 13.22 18.24 -8.80
N GLY A 102 12.89 17.23 -7.99
CA GLY A 102 12.90 15.82 -8.38
C GLY A 102 11.57 15.34 -8.97
N PRO A 103 11.58 14.13 -9.57
CA PRO A 103 10.38 13.56 -10.17
C PRO A 103 9.39 13.09 -9.10
N ILE A 104 8.10 13.08 -9.45
CA ILE A 104 7.05 12.42 -8.67
C ILE A 104 6.95 10.99 -9.18
N VAL A 105 7.23 10.00 -8.33
CA VAL A 105 7.26 8.59 -8.71
C VAL A 105 6.07 7.87 -8.07
N ASN A 106 5.26 7.21 -8.90
CA ASN A 106 4.08 6.49 -8.44
C ASN A 106 4.42 5.31 -7.51
N ALA A 107 3.69 5.20 -6.40
CA ALA A 107 3.69 4.05 -5.50
C ALA A 107 2.26 3.50 -5.25
N ASP A 108 1.39 3.54 -6.27
CA ASP A 108 0.07 2.92 -6.30
C ASP A 108 -0.01 1.86 -7.40
N ALA A 109 -0.31 0.63 -6.99
CA ALA A 109 -0.29 -0.55 -7.85
C ALA A 109 -1.41 -0.60 -8.91
N LEU A 110 -2.44 0.25 -8.81
CA LEU A 110 -3.46 0.36 -9.86
C LEU A 110 -3.14 1.47 -10.86
N GLN A 111 -2.43 2.51 -10.44
CA GLN A 111 -2.08 3.66 -11.28
C GLN A 111 -1.00 3.36 -12.33
N VAL A 112 -0.33 2.21 -12.23
CA VAL A 112 0.67 1.75 -13.21
C VAL A 112 0.06 1.31 -14.55
N PHE A 113 -1.21 0.89 -14.56
CA PHE A 113 -1.83 0.33 -15.76
C PHE A 113 -2.33 1.42 -16.71
N SER A 114 -2.09 1.25 -18.02
CA SER A 114 -2.42 2.22 -19.08
C SER A 114 -3.92 2.44 -19.25
N ASP A 115 -4.71 1.39 -19.03
CA ASP A 115 -6.13 1.26 -19.36
C ASP A 115 -7.02 2.28 -18.63
N TRP A 116 -6.60 2.69 -17.44
CA TRP A 116 -7.41 3.47 -16.51
C TRP A 116 -6.65 4.72 -16.05
N ARG A 117 -6.89 5.86 -16.71
CA ARG A 117 -6.43 7.19 -16.28
C ARG A 117 -7.33 7.79 -15.22
N VAL A 118 -8.61 7.93 -15.55
CA VAL A 118 -9.57 8.68 -14.75
C VAL A 118 -9.97 7.85 -13.52
N LEU A 119 -10.27 6.57 -13.71
CA LEU A 119 -10.70 5.68 -12.61
C LEU A 119 -9.62 5.44 -11.56
N THR A 120 -8.34 5.47 -11.95
CA THR A 120 -7.23 5.36 -10.99
C THR A 120 -6.74 6.73 -10.52
N ALA A 121 -7.29 7.81 -11.09
CA ALA A 121 -6.95 9.19 -10.82
C ALA A 121 -5.44 9.43 -10.88
N ARG A 122 -4.87 9.05 -12.03
CA ARG A 122 -3.52 9.47 -12.42
C ARG A 122 -3.47 11.01 -12.53
N PRO A 123 -2.29 11.63 -12.40
CA PRO A 123 -2.09 13.05 -12.67
C PRO A 123 -2.73 13.46 -14.01
N GLY A 124 -3.24 14.70 -14.09
CA GLY A 124 -3.78 15.22 -15.34
C GLY A 124 -2.67 15.65 -16.31
N PRO A 125 -2.96 15.87 -17.60
CA PRO A 125 -1.98 16.39 -18.56
C PRO A 125 -1.35 17.73 -18.12
N GLU A 126 -2.11 18.58 -17.43
CA GLU A 126 -1.60 19.86 -16.89
C GLU A 126 -0.56 19.64 -15.78
N ASP A 127 -0.80 18.67 -14.88
CA ASP A 127 0.16 18.32 -13.82
C ASP A 127 1.41 17.66 -14.41
N GLU A 128 1.23 16.77 -15.39
CA GLU A 128 2.31 16.09 -16.13
C GLU A 128 3.18 17.06 -16.94
N ALA A 129 2.59 18.15 -17.46
CA ALA A 129 3.31 19.19 -18.19
C ALA A 129 4.14 20.09 -17.25
N ARG A 130 3.69 20.27 -16.00
CA ARG A 130 4.37 21.12 -15.02
C ARG A 130 5.50 20.38 -14.30
N HIS A 131 5.30 19.11 -13.97
CA HIS A 131 6.29 18.29 -13.28
C HIS A 131 6.34 16.87 -13.84
N HIS A 132 7.54 16.30 -13.88
CA HIS A 132 7.75 14.93 -14.31
C HIS A 132 7.09 13.95 -13.34
N HIS A 133 6.11 13.20 -13.85
CA HIS A 133 5.45 12.09 -13.16
C HIS A 133 5.88 10.76 -13.78
N ALA A 134 6.46 9.87 -12.98
CA ALA A 134 7.00 8.58 -13.41
C ALA A 134 6.18 7.41 -12.88
N LEU A 135 6.19 6.30 -13.62
CA LEU A 135 5.53 5.02 -13.29
C LEU A 135 4.00 5.09 -13.21
N TYR A 136 3.40 6.03 -13.95
CA TYR A 136 1.96 6.15 -14.17
C TYR A 136 1.60 5.61 -15.55
N GLY A 137 0.63 4.70 -15.62
CA GLY A 137 0.05 4.23 -16.88
C GLY A 137 1.03 3.58 -17.86
N HIS A 138 2.20 3.13 -17.40
CA HIS A 138 3.28 2.63 -18.25
C HIS A 138 3.19 1.12 -18.53
N VAL A 139 2.25 0.42 -17.89
CA VAL A 139 2.06 -1.03 -18.02
C VAL A 139 0.77 -1.34 -18.77
N PRO A 140 0.78 -2.14 -19.85
CA PRO A 140 -0.44 -2.60 -20.50
C PRO A 140 -1.31 -3.43 -19.54
N GLY A 141 -2.63 -3.28 -19.57
CA GLY A 141 -3.48 -3.84 -18.52
C GLY A 141 -3.57 -5.37 -18.43
N LYS A 142 -3.12 -6.08 -19.46
CA LYS A 142 -3.01 -7.54 -19.48
C LYS A 142 -1.69 -8.05 -18.88
N GLU A 143 -0.67 -7.19 -18.85
CA GLU A 143 0.66 -7.58 -18.41
C GLU A 143 0.72 -7.67 -16.87
N PRO A 144 1.32 -8.74 -16.32
CA PRO A 144 1.52 -8.84 -14.89
C PRO A 144 2.50 -7.75 -14.41
N TYR A 145 2.21 -7.16 -13.25
CA TYR A 145 3.09 -6.18 -12.62
C TYR A 145 3.24 -6.49 -11.14
N SER A 146 4.48 -6.71 -10.71
CA SER A 146 4.82 -7.12 -9.34
C SER A 146 5.55 -6.01 -8.59
N VAL A 147 5.58 -6.09 -7.25
CA VAL A 147 6.40 -5.17 -6.44
C VAL A 147 7.90 -5.29 -6.77
N GLY A 148 8.38 -6.49 -7.16
CA GLY A 148 9.75 -6.66 -7.62
C GLY A 148 10.02 -5.93 -8.94
N GLN A 149 9.07 -5.94 -9.88
CA GLN A 149 9.17 -5.15 -11.10
C GLN A 149 9.12 -3.65 -10.80
N TRP A 150 8.21 -3.23 -9.92
CA TRP A 150 8.13 -1.83 -9.48
C TRP A 150 9.43 -1.32 -8.85
N LEU A 151 10.10 -2.13 -8.01
CA LEU A 151 11.40 -1.76 -7.45
C LEU A 151 12.47 -1.56 -8.53
N ARG A 152 12.51 -2.45 -9.55
CA ARG A 152 13.43 -2.31 -10.68
C ARG A 152 13.15 -1.06 -11.51
N ASP A 153 11.89 -0.78 -11.77
CA ASP A 153 11.47 0.40 -12.53
C ASP A 153 11.71 1.70 -11.73
N LEU A 154 11.61 1.65 -10.40
CA LEU A 154 11.84 2.79 -9.51
C LEU A 154 13.33 3.09 -9.30
N ALA A 155 14.20 2.07 -9.29
CA ALA A 155 15.61 2.22 -8.94
C ALA A 155 16.35 3.35 -9.71
N PRO A 156 16.18 3.51 -11.04
CA PRO A 156 16.84 4.60 -11.78
C PRO A 156 16.48 6.01 -11.30
N PHE A 157 15.33 6.19 -10.64
CA PHE A 157 14.91 7.49 -10.11
C PHE A 157 15.57 7.83 -8.76
N LEU A 158 16.30 6.90 -8.15
CA LEU A 158 17.04 7.12 -6.90
C LEU A 158 18.43 7.73 -7.12
N ASP A 159 18.98 7.64 -8.34
CA ASP A 159 20.32 8.12 -8.69
C ASP A 159 20.34 9.61 -9.12
N GLY A 160 19.17 10.24 -9.22
CA GLY A 160 19.00 11.62 -9.68
C GLY A 160 18.62 12.62 -8.56
N PRO A 161 18.00 13.75 -8.93
CA PRO A 161 17.42 14.67 -7.95
C PRO A 161 16.42 13.95 -7.04
N PRO A 162 16.35 14.28 -5.73
CA PRO A 162 15.57 13.52 -4.76
C PRO A 162 14.09 13.38 -5.16
N PRO A 163 13.60 12.15 -5.42
CA PRO A 163 12.25 11.94 -5.89
C PRO A 163 11.23 12.07 -4.76
N VAL A 164 9.99 12.40 -5.14
CA VAL A 164 8.82 12.29 -4.29
C VAL A 164 8.06 11.02 -4.67
N ILE A 165 8.24 9.96 -3.87
CA ILE A 165 7.61 8.66 -4.09
C ILE A 165 6.28 8.64 -3.37
N VAL A 166 5.17 8.69 -4.11
CA VAL A 166 3.82 8.94 -3.57
C VAL A 166 2.84 7.83 -3.93
N GLY A 167 2.08 7.36 -2.94
CA GLY A 167 1.09 6.32 -3.23
C GLY A 167 0.33 5.77 -2.04
N GLY A 168 -0.52 4.79 -2.32
CA GLY A 168 -1.38 4.14 -1.33
C GLY A 168 -1.05 2.66 -1.12
N THR A 169 -0.11 2.09 -1.87
CA THR A 169 0.22 0.65 -1.79
C THR A 169 1.31 0.44 -0.74
N GLY A 170 0.89 0.13 0.49
CA GLY A 170 1.81 -0.04 1.61
C GLY A 170 2.91 -1.08 1.39
N LEU A 171 2.65 -2.15 0.62
CA LEU A 171 3.65 -3.15 0.27
C LEU A 171 4.82 -2.58 -0.55
N TYR A 172 4.56 -1.60 -1.44
CA TYR A 172 5.61 -0.97 -2.24
C TYR A 172 6.60 -0.24 -1.33
N PHE A 173 6.09 0.55 -0.38
CA PHE A 173 6.92 1.23 0.61
C PHE A 173 7.69 0.26 1.51
N THR A 174 7.05 -0.82 1.99
CA THR A 174 7.74 -1.84 2.78
C THR A 174 8.86 -2.49 1.98
N ALA A 175 8.61 -2.90 0.73
CA ALA A 175 9.63 -3.51 -0.11
C ALA A 175 10.80 -2.56 -0.42
N LEU A 176 10.50 -1.27 -0.62
CA LEU A 176 11.51 -0.24 -0.86
C LEU A 176 12.40 0.02 0.37
N THR A 177 11.80 0.04 1.56
CA THR A 177 12.46 0.48 2.81
C THR A 177 12.98 -0.64 3.69
N GLU A 178 12.49 -1.86 3.52
CA GLU A 178 12.88 -3.05 4.29
C GLU A 178 13.51 -4.14 3.40
N GLY A 179 13.42 -3.99 2.07
CA GLY A 179 13.93 -4.96 1.10
C GLY A 179 12.85 -5.93 0.63
N LEU A 180 13.18 -6.69 -0.41
CA LEU A 180 12.31 -7.71 -0.98
C LEU A 180 13.14 -8.96 -1.28
N ALA A 181 12.67 -10.12 -0.80
CA ALA A 181 13.29 -11.39 -1.14
C ALA A 181 13.24 -11.63 -2.66
N ASP A 182 14.39 -11.84 -3.28
CA ASP A 182 14.51 -12.14 -4.70
C ASP A 182 14.30 -13.64 -4.93
N ILE A 183 13.03 -14.01 -5.03
CA ILE A 183 12.61 -15.41 -5.21
C ILE A 183 12.36 -15.67 -6.70
N PRO A 184 12.91 -16.76 -7.27
CA PRO A 184 12.63 -17.15 -8.65
C PRO A 184 11.14 -17.17 -8.99
N GLU A 185 10.84 -16.88 -10.26
CA GLU A 185 9.46 -16.92 -10.75
C GLU A 185 8.89 -18.33 -10.64
N THR A 186 7.66 -18.43 -10.14
CA THR A 186 6.95 -19.70 -10.05
C THR A 186 6.40 -20.10 -11.42
N PRO A 187 6.74 -21.31 -11.92
CA PRO A 187 6.22 -21.82 -13.16
C PRO A 187 4.68 -21.91 -13.17
N GLN A 188 4.07 -21.61 -14.32
CA GLN A 188 2.62 -21.64 -14.49
C GLN A 188 1.98 -23.00 -14.11
N PRO A 189 2.59 -24.18 -14.39
CA PRO A 189 2.04 -25.47 -13.95
C PRO A 189 1.94 -25.59 -12.42
N VAL A 190 2.95 -25.15 -11.68
CA VAL A 190 2.96 -25.19 -10.20
C VAL A 190 1.85 -24.30 -9.63
N ARG A 191 1.67 -23.11 -10.21
CA ARG A 191 0.58 -22.21 -9.81
C ARG A 191 -0.79 -22.82 -10.11
N ALA A 192 -0.97 -23.42 -11.29
CA ALA A 192 -2.23 -24.04 -11.69
C ALA A 192 -2.60 -25.21 -10.77
N GLU A 193 -1.61 -26.04 -10.40
CA GLU A 193 -1.78 -27.12 -9.44
C GLU A 193 -2.22 -26.59 -8.07
N ALA A 194 -1.52 -25.59 -7.53
CA ALA A 194 -1.86 -25.01 -6.24
C ALA A 194 -3.29 -24.43 -6.23
N MET A 195 -3.68 -23.74 -7.30
CA MET A 195 -5.04 -23.21 -7.47
C MET A 195 -6.09 -24.32 -7.52
N GLN A 196 -5.84 -25.40 -8.26
CA GLN A 196 -6.74 -26.54 -8.37
C GLN A 196 -6.94 -27.23 -7.02
N ARG A 197 -5.85 -27.46 -6.27
CA ARG A 197 -5.90 -28.11 -4.95
C ARG A 197 -6.62 -27.26 -3.92
N ILE A 198 -6.37 -25.94 -3.89
CA ILE A 198 -7.12 -25.03 -3.01
C ILE A 198 -8.62 -25.05 -3.34
N ALA A 199 -8.99 -25.11 -4.62
CA ALA A 199 -10.38 -25.13 -5.04
C ALA A 199 -11.09 -26.46 -4.69
N ALA A 200 -10.38 -27.58 -4.78
CA ALA A 200 -10.93 -28.91 -4.51
C ALA A 200 -10.97 -29.24 -3.01
N ASP A 201 -9.85 -29.04 -2.31
CA ASP A 201 -9.61 -29.60 -0.98
C ASP A 201 -9.40 -28.53 0.11
N GLY A 202 -9.35 -27.26 -0.29
CA GLY A 202 -9.01 -26.16 0.60
C GLY A 202 -7.49 -25.98 0.79
N ALA A 203 -7.11 -24.86 1.40
CA ALA A 203 -5.71 -24.47 1.54
C ALA A 203 -4.94 -25.28 2.59
N ASP A 204 -5.62 -25.96 3.50
CA ASP A 204 -4.97 -26.72 4.58
C ASP A 204 -4.12 -27.87 4.04
N THR A 205 -4.49 -28.47 2.90
CA THR A 205 -3.70 -29.51 2.24
C THR A 205 -2.32 -29.00 1.81
N LEU A 206 -2.24 -27.78 1.29
CA LEU A 206 -0.97 -27.16 0.93
C LEU A 206 -0.18 -26.72 2.18
N LEU A 207 -0.88 -26.34 3.24
CA LEU A 207 -0.28 -25.91 4.51
C LEU A 207 0.44 -27.05 5.23
N GLU A 208 -0.01 -28.30 5.05
CA GLU A 208 0.67 -29.49 5.57
C GLU A 208 1.97 -29.81 4.81
N GLU A 209 2.09 -29.32 3.58
CA GLU A 209 3.22 -29.59 2.68
C GLU A 209 4.28 -28.47 2.67
N ILE A 210 4.05 -27.36 3.36
CA ILE A 210 5.09 -26.32 3.53
C ILE A 210 6.00 -26.63 4.73
N ASP A 211 7.20 -26.05 4.71
CA ASP A 211 8.14 -26.22 5.81
C ASP A 211 7.62 -25.57 7.11
N ALA A 212 8.01 -26.16 8.24
CA ALA A 212 7.51 -25.77 9.56
C ALA A 212 7.87 -24.32 9.92
N GLU A 213 9.02 -23.83 9.47
CA GLU A 213 9.47 -22.47 9.75
C GLU A 213 8.59 -21.44 9.03
N THR A 214 8.31 -21.67 7.75
CA THR A 214 7.37 -20.85 6.97
C THR A 214 5.96 -20.93 7.56
N ALA A 215 5.46 -22.13 7.88
CA ALA A 215 4.13 -22.34 8.46
C ALA A 215 3.92 -21.56 9.76
N ALA A 216 4.96 -21.42 10.59
CA ALA A 216 4.90 -20.68 11.84
C ALA A 216 4.87 -19.15 11.66
N ARG A 217 5.34 -18.63 10.51
CA ARG A 217 5.49 -17.18 10.26
C ARG A 217 4.39 -16.60 9.38
N ILE A 218 3.78 -17.40 8.51
CA ILE A 218 2.73 -16.92 7.61
C ILE A 218 1.36 -16.83 8.31
N ASP A 219 0.46 -16.05 7.72
CA ASP A 219 -0.94 -16.03 8.12
C ASP A 219 -1.66 -17.24 7.50
N ARG A 220 -1.88 -18.26 8.33
CA ARG A 220 -2.49 -19.55 7.96
C ARG A 220 -3.98 -19.43 7.64
N GLN A 221 -4.63 -18.29 7.92
CA GLN A 221 -6.02 -18.06 7.52
C GLN A 221 -6.13 -17.45 6.12
N ASN A 222 -5.00 -17.19 5.46
CA ASN A 222 -4.95 -16.60 4.14
C ASN A 222 -4.48 -17.63 3.10
N PRO A 223 -5.41 -18.23 2.32
CA PRO A 223 -5.11 -19.21 1.29
C PRO A 223 -4.02 -18.78 0.31
N MET A 224 -3.93 -17.49 -0.02
CA MET A 224 -2.94 -17.00 -0.98
C MET A 224 -1.53 -16.98 -0.40
N ARG A 225 -1.40 -16.77 0.92
CA ARG A 225 -0.10 -16.86 1.60
C ARG A 225 0.37 -18.31 1.70
N ILE A 226 -0.56 -19.22 1.96
CA ILE A 226 -0.28 -20.66 1.92
C ILE A 226 0.12 -21.08 0.51
N GLN A 227 -0.68 -20.72 -0.50
CA GLN A 227 -0.38 -20.98 -1.91
C GLN A 227 1.02 -20.50 -2.26
N ARG A 228 1.36 -19.24 -1.93
CA ARG A 228 2.67 -18.67 -2.25
C ARG A 228 3.80 -19.39 -1.53
N ALA A 229 3.64 -19.72 -0.25
CA ALA A 229 4.63 -20.48 0.51
C ALA A 229 4.90 -21.85 -0.13
N TRP A 230 3.83 -22.55 -0.51
CA TRP A 230 3.91 -23.83 -1.20
C TRP A 230 4.56 -23.70 -2.57
N GLU A 231 4.12 -22.76 -3.41
CA GLU A 231 4.70 -22.48 -4.72
C GLU A 231 6.22 -22.24 -4.64
N VAL A 232 6.68 -21.47 -3.66
CA VAL A 232 8.11 -21.16 -3.45
C VAL A 232 8.87 -22.42 -3.06
N LEU A 233 8.34 -23.21 -2.13
CA LEU A 233 8.97 -24.46 -1.70
C LEU A 233 9.07 -25.45 -2.86
N GLN A 234 7.99 -25.65 -3.62
CA GLN A 234 7.99 -26.57 -4.77
C GLN A 234 8.91 -26.10 -5.90
N THR A 235 8.96 -24.80 -6.16
CA THR A 235 9.79 -24.24 -7.25
C THR A 235 11.28 -24.28 -6.89
N THR A 236 11.63 -23.99 -5.64
CA THR A 236 13.02 -23.72 -5.25
C THR A 236 13.65 -24.79 -4.36
N GLY A 237 12.84 -25.72 -3.82
CA GLY A 237 13.25 -26.65 -2.77
C GLY A 237 13.53 -25.99 -1.41
N ARG A 238 13.30 -24.67 -1.29
CA ARG A 238 13.62 -23.87 -0.10
C ARG A 238 12.39 -23.15 0.41
N GLY A 239 12.23 -23.12 1.73
CA GLY A 239 11.12 -22.46 2.41
C GLY A 239 11.09 -20.94 2.21
N LEU A 240 9.90 -20.36 2.18
CA LEU A 240 9.72 -18.91 2.03
C LEU A 240 10.37 -18.12 3.19
N ALA A 241 10.35 -18.66 4.41
CA ALA A 241 11.01 -18.03 5.56
C ALA A 241 12.52 -17.88 5.36
N THR A 242 13.18 -18.89 4.79
CA THR A 242 14.62 -18.85 4.50
C THR A 242 14.93 -17.75 3.48
N TRP A 243 14.16 -17.67 2.39
CA TRP A 243 14.30 -16.60 1.40
C TRP A 243 14.12 -15.20 2.02
N GLN A 244 13.17 -15.06 2.95
CA GLN A 244 12.94 -13.80 3.65
C GLN A 244 14.12 -13.44 4.57
N ASP A 245 14.70 -14.41 5.28
CA ASP A 245 15.83 -14.17 6.18
C ASP A 245 17.12 -13.78 5.44
N GLU A 246 17.24 -14.14 4.17
CA GLU A 246 18.36 -13.80 3.28
C GLU A 246 18.10 -12.54 2.42
N THR A 247 16.99 -11.82 2.68
CA THR A 247 16.68 -10.58 1.94
C THR A 247 17.85 -9.60 2.06
N GLY A 248 18.33 -9.13 0.91
CA GLY A 248 19.38 -8.12 0.82
C GLY A 248 18.96 -6.76 1.38
N PRO A 249 19.88 -5.79 1.44
CA PRO A 249 19.57 -4.46 1.94
C PRO A 249 18.47 -3.78 1.09
N PRO A 250 17.62 -2.93 1.69
CA PRO A 250 16.62 -2.15 0.97
C PRO A 250 17.28 -1.17 -0.01
N LEU A 251 16.59 -0.88 -1.12
CA LEU A 251 17.03 0.13 -2.09
C LEU A 251 17.06 1.53 -1.46
N LEU A 252 16.11 1.83 -0.58
CA LEU A 252 16.06 3.12 0.13
C LEU A 252 15.68 2.89 1.60
N PRO A 253 16.67 2.67 2.48
CA PRO A 253 16.44 2.58 3.92
C PRO A 253 15.64 3.77 4.46
N LEU A 254 14.75 3.53 5.43
CA LEU A 254 13.86 4.57 5.97
C LEU A 254 14.63 5.75 6.56
N ASP A 255 15.79 5.53 7.18
CA ASP A 255 16.65 6.56 7.76
C ASP A 255 17.38 7.43 6.73
N ARG A 256 17.27 7.11 5.44
CA ARG A 256 17.76 7.89 4.29
C ARG A 256 16.65 8.62 3.53
N ALA A 257 15.40 8.51 3.96
CA ALA A 257 14.27 9.20 3.33
C ALA A 257 13.51 10.09 4.34
N GLU A 258 12.77 11.08 3.85
CA GLU A 258 11.75 11.77 4.62
C GLU A 258 10.42 11.02 4.46
N ALA A 259 10.02 10.28 5.49
CA ALA A 259 8.86 9.39 5.42
C ALA A 259 7.62 10.03 6.07
N ILE A 260 6.60 10.29 5.27
CA ILE A 260 5.38 11.02 5.65
C ILE A 260 4.17 10.13 5.41
N LEU A 261 3.29 10.06 6.41
CA LEU A 261 2.00 9.39 6.33
C LEU A 261 0.87 10.40 6.55
N LEU A 262 -0.02 10.53 5.56
CA LEU A 262 -1.26 11.28 5.71
C LEU A 262 -2.31 10.47 6.46
N ASP A 263 -2.58 10.89 7.69
CA ASP A 263 -3.64 10.38 8.53
C ASP A 263 -4.97 10.99 8.15
N ALA A 264 -5.83 10.16 7.56
CA ALA A 264 -7.18 10.54 7.18
C ALA A 264 -8.19 9.66 7.92
N PRO A 265 -8.96 10.19 8.89
CA PRO A 265 -9.97 9.42 9.59
C PRO A 265 -11.13 9.04 8.65
N LYS A 266 -11.83 7.95 8.98
CA LYS A 266 -12.92 7.40 8.16
C LYS A 266 -13.99 8.45 7.82
N ASP A 267 -14.38 9.24 8.81
CA ASP A 267 -15.51 10.16 8.66
C ASP A 267 -15.13 11.38 7.81
N TRP A 268 -13.83 11.72 7.76
CA TRP A 268 -13.30 12.72 6.84
C TRP A 268 -13.13 12.17 5.41
N LEU A 269 -12.73 10.89 5.26
CA LEU A 269 -12.54 10.26 3.95
C LEU A 269 -13.83 9.94 3.21
N THR A 270 -14.87 9.49 3.92
CA THR A 270 -16.10 8.98 3.30
C THR A 270 -16.74 9.97 2.33
N PRO A 271 -17.04 11.23 2.72
CA PRO A 271 -17.63 12.20 1.79
C PRO A 271 -16.68 12.56 0.62
N ARG A 272 -15.36 12.52 0.84
CA ARG A 272 -14.36 12.80 -0.22
C ARG A 272 -14.28 11.67 -1.24
N ILE A 273 -14.45 10.42 -0.82
CA ILE A 273 -14.51 9.26 -1.72
C ILE A 273 -15.73 9.38 -2.63
N GLU A 274 -16.90 9.70 -2.07
CA GLU A 274 -18.15 9.89 -2.82
C GLU A 274 -18.01 11.04 -3.83
N ALA A 275 -17.53 12.20 -3.38
CA ALA A 275 -17.31 13.36 -4.25
C ALA A 275 -16.30 13.07 -5.36
N ARG A 276 -15.23 12.32 -5.07
CA ARG A 276 -14.20 11.95 -6.05
C ARG A 276 -14.75 11.01 -7.12
N PHE A 277 -15.56 10.01 -6.76
CA PHE A 277 -16.16 9.14 -7.77
C PHE A 277 -17.13 9.91 -8.67
N ALA A 278 -17.97 10.77 -8.08
CA ALA A 278 -18.84 11.65 -8.86
C ALA A 278 -18.04 12.57 -9.81
N GLN A 279 -16.88 13.06 -9.36
CA GLN A 279 -15.97 13.83 -10.21
C GLN A 279 -15.40 12.98 -11.35
N MET A 280 -14.95 11.74 -11.09
CA MET A 280 -14.45 10.82 -12.12
C MET A 280 -15.47 10.61 -13.23
N ILE A 281 -16.75 10.42 -12.89
CA ILE A 281 -17.84 10.31 -13.88
C ILE A 281 -17.92 11.57 -14.75
N ARG A 282 -17.90 12.76 -14.13
CA ARG A 282 -17.94 14.05 -14.86
C ARG A 282 -16.72 14.28 -15.76
N THR A 283 -15.56 13.74 -15.40
CA THR A 283 -14.29 13.94 -16.12
C THR A 283 -13.96 12.80 -17.08
N GLY A 284 -14.94 11.98 -17.47
CA GLY A 284 -14.77 11.01 -18.56
C GLY A 284 -14.52 9.55 -18.16
N ALA A 285 -14.75 9.16 -16.90
CA ALA A 285 -14.62 7.75 -16.51
C ALA A 285 -15.59 6.81 -17.27
N LEU A 286 -16.75 7.30 -17.71
CA LEU A 286 -17.66 6.53 -18.56
C LEU A 286 -17.10 6.33 -19.97
N ASP A 287 -16.44 7.33 -20.54
CA ASP A 287 -15.82 7.21 -21.86
C ASP A 287 -14.61 6.26 -21.81
N GLU A 288 -13.83 6.35 -20.74
CA GLU A 288 -12.76 5.41 -20.44
C GLU A 288 -13.29 3.96 -20.28
N ALA A 289 -14.41 3.77 -19.58
CA ALA A 289 -15.05 2.46 -19.46
C ALA A 289 -15.56 1.93 -20.82
N ARG A 290 -16.14 2.79 -21.66
CA ARG A 290 -16.57 2.43 -23.02
C ARG A 290 -15.40 1.98 -23.89
N ALA A 291 -14.28 2.72 -23.85
CA ALA A 291 -13.08 2.40 -24.62
C ALA A 291 -12.46 1.05 -24.25
N ASN A 292 -12.67 0.59 -23.02
CA ASN A 292 -12.17 -0.70 -22.54
C ASN A 292 -13.24 -1.83 -22.57
N ALA A 293 -14.51 -1.52 -22.84
CA ALA A 293 -15.62 -2.46 -22.62
C ALA A 293 -15.53 -3.73 -23.47
N ASP A 294 -15.03 -3.63 -24.70
CA ASP A 294 -14.94 -4.77 -25.63
C ASP A 294 -13.80 -5.74 -25.27
N THR A 295 -12.73 -5.22 -24.68
CA THR A 295 -11.53 -6.00 -24.33
C THR A 295 -11.45 -6.34 -22.85
N PHE A 296 -12.40 -5.87 -22.03
CA PHE A 296 -12.42 -6.07 -20.59
C PHE A 296 -12.59 -7.55 -20.22
N ASP A 297 -11.54 -8.11 -19.63
CA ASP A 297 -11.53 -9.40 -18.96
C ASP A 297 -11.38 -9.20 -17.44
N PRO A 298 -12.34 -9.67 -16.60
CA PRO A 298 -12.23 -9.62 -15.15
C PRO A 298 -10.96 -10.23 -14.55
N ASN A 299 -10.29 -11.13 -15.28
CA ASN A 299 -9.08 -11.81 -14.83
C ASN A 299 -7.80 -11.02 -15.12
N GLN A 300 -7.85 -9.97 -15.95
CA GLN A 300 -6.68 -9.19 -16.27
C GLN A 300 -6.23 -8.31 -15.09
N PRO A 301 -4.92 -8.04 -14.92
CA PRO A 301 -4.41 -7.22 -13.83
C PRO A 301 -5.09 -5.86 -13.67
N SER A 302 -5.32 -5.13 -14.77
CA SER A 302 -5.93 -3.79 -14.72
C SER A 302 -7.41 -3.80 -14.31
N ALA A 303 -8.15 -4.92 -14.49
CA ALA A 303 -9.57 -5.00 -14.10
C ALA A 303 -9.80 -4.84 -12.59
N LYS A 304 -8.73 -4.88 -11.79
CA LYS A 304 -8.74 -4.59 -10.36
C LYS A 304 -8.94 -3.11 -10.04
N ALA A 305 -8.86 -2.21 -11.01
CA ALA A 305 -9.19 -0.80 -10.78
C ALA A 305 -10.62 -0.68 -10.25
N ILE A 306 -10.79 -0.02 -9.10
CA ILE A 306 -12.09 0.10 -8.45
C ILE A 306 -13.01 0.94 -9.33
N GLY A 307 -14.19 0.43 -9.67
CA GLY A 307 -15.11 1.06 -10.61
C GLY A 307 -14.99 0.53 -12.04
N ALA A 308 -13.91 -0.17 -12.41
CA ALA A 308 -13.75 -0.67 -13.78
C ALA A 308 -14.82 -1.72 -14.12
N ALA A 309 -14.95 -2.77 -13.31
CA ALA A 309 -15.95 -3.80 -13.52
C ALA A 309 -17.38 -3.24 -13.40
N GLU A 310 -17.62 -2.33 -12.45
CA GLU A 310 -18.92 -1.68 -12.27
C GLU A 310 -19.32 -0.84 -13.49
N LEU A 311 -18.43 0.02 -13.98
CA LEU A 311 -18.73 0.86 -15.13
C LEU A 311 -18.84 0.05 -16.42
N VAL A 312 -17.98 -0.95 -16.63
CA VAL A 312 -18.10 -1.84 -17.79
C VAL A 312 -19.42 -2.61 -17.77
N ALA A 313 -19.86 -3.12 -16.60
CA ALA A 313 -21.16 -3.77 -16.47
C ALA A 313 -22.31 -2.80 -16.77
N HIS A 314 -22.19 -1.54 -16.36
CA HIS A 314 -23.14 -0.49 -16.76
C HIS A 314 -23.15 -0.27 -18.28
N ILE A 315 -21.98 -0.15 -18.93
CA ILE A 315 -21.88 0.00 -20.40
C ILE A 315 -22.51 -1.20 -21.13
N ARG A 316 -22.39 -2.40 -20.57
CA ARG A 316 -23.01 -3.63 -21.10
C ARG A 316 -24.50 -3.78 -20.76
N GLY A 317 -25.13 -2.81 -20.11
CA GLY A 317 -26.55 -2.84 -19.74
C GLY A 317 -26.89 -3.83 -18.62
N GLN A 318 -25.90 -4.29 -17.85
CA GLN A 318 -26.06 -5.29 -16.79
C GLN A 318 -26.41 -4.67 -15.43
N MET A 319 -26.19 -3.36 -15.27
CA MET A 319 -26.62 -2.58 -14.10
C MET A 319 -26.83 -1.10 -14.46
N SER A 320 -27.59 -0.39 -13.63
CA SER A 320 -27.72 1.07 -13.75
C SER A 320 -26.43 1.80 -13.34
N LEU A 321 -26.27 3.04 -13.80
CA LEU A 321 -25.13 3.88 -13.41
C LEU A 321 -25.14 4.18 -11.90
N GLU A 322 -26.33 4.31 -11.32
CA GLU A 322 -26.50 4.54 -9.89
C GLU A 322 -25.99 3.35 -9.08
N GLU A 323 -26.38 2.12 -9.44
CA GLU A 323 -25.89 0.90 -8.80
C GLU A 323 -24.38 0.75 -8.96
N ALA A 324 -23.84 1.03 -10.14
CA ALA A 324 -22.40 1.02 -10.41
C ALA A 324 -21.66 1.99 -9.48
N ALA A 325 -22.18 3.22 -9.33
CA ALA A 325 -21.59 4.25 -8.48
C ALA A 325 -21.64 3.88 -6.99
N GLN A 326 -22.75 3.32 -6.52
CA GLN A 326 -22.90 2.85 -5.14
C GLN A 326 -21.89 1.73 -4.83
N ARG A 327 -21.76 0.76 -5.74
CA ARG A 327 -20.81 -0.35 -5.61
C ARG A 327 -19.36 0.14 -5.61
N ALA A 328 -18.97 0.96 -6.58
CA ALA A 328 -17.61 1.50 -6.67
C ALA A 328 -17.24 2.33 -5.43
N THR A 329 -18.19 3.12 -4.91
CA THR A 329 -18.02 3.88 -3.66
C THR A 329 -17.79 2.96 -2.47
N LEU A 330 -18.62 1.92 -2.30
CA LEU A 330 -18.46 0.94 -1.23
C LEU A 330 -17.09 0.26 -1.28
N LEU A 331 -16.68 -0.19 -2.47
CA LEU A 331 -15.38 -0.83 -2.68
C LEU A 331 -14.22 0.11 -2.37
N THR A 332 -14.33 1.38 -2.75
CA THR A 332 -13.33 2.41 -2.45
C THR A 332 -13.20 2.64 -0.95
N ARG A 333 -14.33 2.66 -0.21
CA ARG A 333 -14.32 2.76 1.28
C ARG A 333 -13.68 1.54 1.93
N GLN A 334 -13.95 0.35 1.42
CA GLN A 334 -13.29 -0.88 1.90
C GLN A 334 -11.79 -0.86 1.61
N TYR A 335 -11.37 -0.38 0.43
CA TYR A 335 -9.97 -0.22 0.09
C TYR A 335 -9.27 0.78 1.01
N ALA A 336 -9.86 1.96 1.22
CA ALA A 336 -9.34 2.97 2.15
C ALA A 336 -9.24 2.42 3.59
N LYS A 337 -10.20 1.60 4.04
CA LYS A 337 -10.12 0.90 5.33
C LYS A 337 -8.90 -0.02 5.39
N ARG A 338 -8.67 -0.84 4.35
CA ARG A 338 -7.51 -1.74 4.28
C ARG A 338 -6.19 -0.98 4.29
N GLN A 339 -6.08 0.11 3.52
CA GLN A 339 -4.91 0.99 3.53
C GLN A 339 -4.63 1.52 4.95
N ARG A 340 -5.65 2.07 5.62
CA ARG A 340 -5.52 2.57 7.00
C ARG A 340 -5.10 1.48 7.99
N SER A 341 -5.63 0.26 7.85
CA SER A 341 -5.21 -0.88 8.69
C SER A 341 -3.73 -1.22 8.46
N TRP A 342 -3.27 -1.23 7.20
CA TRP A 342 -1.87 -1.44 6.86
C TRP A 342 -0.97 -0.38 7.48
N PHE A 343 -1.29 0.90 7.27
CA PHE A 343 -0.48 2.02 7.76
C PHE A 343 -0.36 2.01 9.28
N ARG A 344 -1.45 1.73 10.00
CA ARG A 344 -1.42 1.57 11.47
C ARG A 344 -0.48 0.46 11.93
N ALA A 345 -0.42 -0.64 11.19
CA ALA A 345 0.38 -1.80 11.57
C ALA A 345 1.86 -1.68 11.16
N ARG A 346 2.16 -0.97 10.07
CA ARG A 346 3.50 -1.00 9.43
C ARG A 346 4.21 0.35 9.35
N MET A 347 3.52 1.47 9.57
CA MET A 347 4.07 2.81 9.36
C MET A 347 4.08 3.67 10.63
N GLY A 348 4.08 3.05 11.82
CA GLY A 348 4.12 3.79 13.09
C GLY A 348 5.41 4.60 13.32
N GLY A 349 6.50 4.28 12.59
CA GLY A 349 7.76 5.03 12.63
C GLY A 349 7.83 6.21 11.66
N TRP A 350 6.77 6.51 10.92
CA TRP A 350 6.74 7.58 9.93
C TRP A 350 6.31 8.91 10.57
N ARG A 351 6.53 10.04 9.89
CA ARG A 351 5.99 11.34 10.30
C ARG A 351 4.50 11.41 9.96
N HIS A 352 3.65 11.34 10.97
CA HIS A 352 2.20 11.41 10.82
C HIS A 352 1.72 12.86 10.67
N ILE A 353 0.92 13.14 9.64
CA ILE A 353 0.32 14.45 9.38
C ILE A 353 -1.17 14.27 9.14
N ARG A 354 -2.02 15.09 9.75
CA ARG A 354 -3.45 15.00 9.48
C ARG A 354 -3.72 15.47 8.06
N ALA A 355 -4.43 14.67 7.28
CA ALA A 355 -4.78 15.02 5.91
C ALA A 355 -5.57 16.34 5.81
N ALA A 356 -6.34 16.69 6.85
CA ALA A 356 -7.07 17.94 6.94
C ALA A 356 -6.19 19.19 7.07
N ASP A 357 -4.95 19.06 7.54
CA ASP A 357 -4.03 20.20 7.72
C ASP A 357 -3.32 20.58 6.41
N VAL A 358 -3.31 19.68 5.43
CA VAL A 358 -2.59 19.84 4.14
C VAL A 358 -3.51 19.70 2.92
N SER A 359 -4.82 19.58 3.14
CA SER A 359 -5.82 19.59 2.07
C SER A 359 -6.46 20.97 2.01
N ALA A 360 -6.29 21.65 0.87
CA ALA A 360 -7.10 22.81 0.52
C ALA A 360 -8.58 22.45 0.33
#